data_AF-A0AAV8HMJ4-F1
#
_entry.id   AF-A0AAV8HMJ4-F1
#
_cell.length_a   1.000
_cell.length_b   1.000
_cell.length_c   1.000
_cell.angle_alpha   90.00
_cell.angle_beta   90.00
_cell.angle_gamma   90.00
#
_symmetry.space_group_name_H-M   'P 1'
#
loop_
_entity.id
_entity.type
_entity.pdbx_description
1 polymer ?
#
loop_
_entity_poly.entity_id
_entity_poly.type
_entity_poly.pdbx_seq_one_letter_code
_entity_poly.pdbx_strand_id
1 'polypeptide(L)'
;MASLSSLLKLSVFFFLLFLLYTPTTSTKTKTQTKTNTNNKTTTNTLHNPTFHSLCQSTPYPSACLSSMDLSIPLDLPTNILSLVLKSLLSAISSTTPLSHFLAAALHSPYLVETQRSSVQDCMDLHAATLYSLTHTSSLIKSGSPDKFLPDIRAHLSAALTNKVTCLEGLAGATGPMKNSLFSSLLSAYQPVSNALSLVPKAGKTKKQGRRLSVSDFPAWVPQRDRRLLQSNDDGDDNGDDNGDGDNGYDQSSIITAAKDGTGNFTTISDAIAFAPNNSNDRVIIAVQAGVYEENVVIDSYKTNMVLIGGGKDVTVITGSRSVGDGWTTFRSATVAVSGEGFLARDITFKNTAGPAKGQAVALRVNADLVALYRCTIDGYQDTLYVHSFRQFYRECDILGTVDFIFGNAAVVIQACNIIAKAPIPGQSNVITAQSRDDPNEETGISIQNCSIVASADLASSSVHTKTYLGRPWRNYSTTVYIESFIDGLVNPAGWTQWNGAQGLDTLYYGEYMNTGPGSSTDARVTWLGYHIMDYNDASYFSASNFIYGDEWLGSTSIPYDNQI
;
A
#
# COMPACT_ATOMS: atom_id res chain seq x y z
N MET A 1 48.01 -4.14 -46.05
CA MET A 1 47.97 -2.78 -45.49
C MET A 1 46.53 -2.38 -45.29
N ALA A 2 46.07 -2.39 -44.03
CA ALA A 2 44.97 -1.63 -43.43
C ALA A 2 44.63 -2.33 -42.11
N SER A 3 45.10 -1.74 -41.00
CA SER A 3 45.19 -2.32 -39.67
C SER A 3 43.95 -2.07 -38.81
N LEU A 4 43.72 -3.00 -37.89
CA LEU A 4 42.92 -2.87 -36.67
C LEU A 4 43.18 -1.54 -35.94
N SER A 5 42.13 -0.74 -35.68
CA SER A 5 42.10 0.22 -34.56
C SER A 5 40.67 0.75 -34.28
N SER A 6 39.99 0.23 -33.26
CA SER A 6 39.08 1.03 -32.39
C SER A 6 38.57 0.23 -31.17
N LEU A 7 39.47 -0.49 -30.49
CA LEU A 7 39.27 -0.95 -29.10
C LEU A 7 40.18 -0.10 -28.20
N LEU A 8 39.70 0.22 -26.99
CA LEU A 8 40.28 1.10 -25.95
C LEU A 8 40.07 2.61 -26.11
N LYS A 9 38.88 3.11 -25.75
CA LYS A 9 38.69 4.40 -25.05
C LYS A 9 37.36 4.41 -24.27
N LEU A 10 37.34 3.89 -23.04
CA LEU A 10 36.54 4.42 -21.93
C LEU A 10 36.93 3.74 -20.60
N SER A 11 38.11 4.09 -20.12
CA SER A 11 38.58 3.78 -18.77
C SER A 11 39.59 4.87 -18.44
N VAL A 12 39.26 5.75 -17.49
CA VAL A 12 40.09 6.67 -16.70
C VAL A 12 39.22 7.88 -16.35
N PHE A 13 38.59 7.84 -15.17
CA PHE A 13 38.52 8.97 -14.23
C PHE A 13 37.85 8.51 -12.92
N PHE A 14 38.53 7.67 -12.15
CA PHE A 14 38.21 7.48 -10.72
C PHE A 14 39.43 6.92 -10.00
N PHE A 15 40.36 7.78 -9.60
CA PHE A 15 41.33 7.52 -8.54
C PHE A 15 42.04 8.82 -8.19
N LEU A 16 41.87 9.29 -6.93
CA LEU A 16 42.72 10.19 -6.13
C LEU A 16 41.84 11.14 -5.29
N LEU A 17 41.54 10.76 -4.04
CA LEU A 17 42.10 11.39 -2.83
C LEU A 17 41.39 10.83 -1.59
N PHE A 18 42.08 9.93 -0.91
CA PHE A 18 41.87 9.59 0.50
C PHE A 18 43.14 10.03 1.26
N LEU A 19 42.96 10.39 2.53
CA LEU A 19 43.96 10.73 3.57
C LEU A 19 44.22 12.23 3.76
N LEU A 20 43.66 12.77 4.86
CA LEU A 20 44.41 13.18 6.07
C LEU A 20 43.48 14.02 6.96
N TYR A 21 43.02 13.49 8.09
CA TYR A 21 42.78 14.29 9.30
C TYR A 21 42.74 13.34 10.52
N THR A 22 43.84 13.34 11.28
CA THR A 22 43.96 12.75 12.62
C THR A 22 43.84 13.84 13.69
N PRO A 23 43.37 13.54 14.91
CA PRO A 23 43.08 14.53 15.94
C PRO A 23 44.32 14.85 16.79
N THR A 24 44.47 16.11 17.22
CA THR A 24 45.44 16.49 18.25
C THR A 24 44.70 17.03 19.47
N THR A 25 44.85 16.31 20.58
CA THR A 25 44.60 16.78 21.95
C THR A 25 45.75 17.67 22.40
N SER A 26 45.49 18.84 23.00
CA SER A 26 46.29 19.30 24.15
C SER A 26 45.61 20.43 24.95
N THR A 27 46.10 20.51 26.19
CA THR A 27 45.62 21.03 27.46
C THR A 27 45.41 22.54 27.65
N LYS A 28 44.57 22.82 28.65
CA LYS A 28 44.24 24.08 29.34
C LYS A 28 45.43 24.97 29.74
N THR A 29 45.20 26.28 29.70
CA THR A 29 45.69 27.24 30.72
C THR A 29 44.65 28.33 31.00
N LYS A 30 44.43 28.61 32.29
CA LYS A 30 43.54 29.63 32.83
C LYS A 30 44.17 31.02 32.69
N THR A 31 43.35 32.00 32.31
CA THR A 31 43.55 33.39 32.75
C THR A 31 42.20 33.99 33.12
N GLN A 32 42.08 34.42 34.37
CA GLN A 32 40.92 35.11 34.92
C GLN A 32 40.97 36.58 34.49
N THR A 33 39.87 37.09 33.96
CA THR A 33 39.53 38.52 34.03
C THR A 33 38.04 38.63 34.30
N LYS A 34 37.73 39.15 35.50
CA LYS A 34 36.38 39.47 35.95
C LYS A 34 35.89 40.73 35.24
N THR A 35 34.73 40.65 34.60
CA THR A 35 33.83 41.79 34.45
C THR A 35 32.39 41.30 34.61
N ASN A 36 31.78 41.70 35.72
CA ASN A 36 30.37 41.54 36.02
C ASN A 36 29.53 42.35 35.03
N THR A 37 28.55 41.72 34.41
CA THR A 37 27.26 42.38 34.12
C THR A 37 26.19 41.30 34.01
N ASN A 38 25.32 41.29 35.02
CA ASN A 38 24.13 40.47 35.08
C ASN A 38 23.20 40.82 33.93
N ASN A 39 22.84 39.81 33.13
CA ASN A 39 21.52 39.67 32.50
C ASN A 39 21.39 38.22 32.04
N LYS A 40 21.09 37.34 33.01
CA LYS A 40 20.59 35.99 32.72
C LYS A 40 19.12 36.12 32.32
N THR A 41 18.86 36.24 31.03
CA THR A 41 17.59 35.78 30.45
C THR A 41 17.72 34.28 30.27
N THR A 42 17.50 33.52 31.34
CA THR A 42 17.38 32.06 31.27
C THR A 42 16.08 31.73 30.54
N THR A 43 16.19 31.45 29.25
CA THR A 43 15.27 30.57 28.54
C THR A 43 15.33 29.20 29.22
N ASN A 44 14.41 28.94 30.15
CA ASN A 44 14.18 27.61 30.70
C ASN A 44 13.54 26.75 29.60
N THR A 45 14.36 26.19 28.70
CA THR A 45 13.96 25.02 27.94
C THR A 45 13.80 23.87 28.94
N LEU A 46 12.58 23.34 29.02
CA LEU A 46 12.22 22.24 29.89
C LEU A 46 12.86 20.94 29.34
N HIS A 47 14.18 20.78 29.47
CA HIS A 47 14.89 19.56 29.09
C HIS A 47 14.63 18.46 30.12
N ASN A 48 13.54 17.71 29.91
CA ASN A 48 13.29 16.49 30.65
C ASN A 48 14.16 15.36 30.03
N PRO A 49 15.14 14.81 30.77
CA PRO A 49 16.21 13.95 30.24
C PRO A 49 15.69 12.66 29.59
N THR A 50 14.51 12.18 30.01
CA THR A 50 13.85 10.98 29.48
C THR A 50 13.37 11.16 28.03
N PHE A 51 13.04 12.38 27.60
CA PHE A 51 12.62 12.64 26.21
C PHE A 51 13.79 12.73 25.25
N HIS A 52 14.92 13.30 25.70
CA HIS A 52 16.10 13.38 24.86
C HIS A 52 16.61 11.98 24.49
N SER A 53 16.60 11.04 25.44
CA SER A 53 16.94 9.64 25.16
C SER A 53 15.94 8.96 24.22
N LEU A 54 14.64 9.25 24.34
CA LEU A 54 13.62 8.72 23.42
C LEU A 54 13.78 9.26 21.99
N CYS A 55 14.11 10.55 21.83
CA CYS A 55 14.38 11.11 20.50
C CYS A 55 15.65 10.52 19.86
N GLN A 56 16.66 10.17 20.65
CA GLN A 56 17.88 9.52 20.14
C GLN A 56 17.63 8.14 19.52
N SER A 57 16.57 7.43 19.92
CA SER A 57 16.19 6.16 19.32
C SER A 57 15.31 6.29 18.07
N THR A 58 14.90 7.51 17.70
CA THR A 58 14.07 7.72 16.49
C THR A 58 14.93 7.79 15.22
N PRO A 59 14.37 7.50 14.03
CA PRO A 59 15.09 7.61 12.76
C PRO A 59 15.65 9.01 12.48
N TYR A 60 14.99 10.07 12.96
CA TYR A 60 15.39 11.46 12.78
C TYR A 60 15.46 12.21 14.13
N PRO A 61 16.54 12.04 14.93
CA PRO A 61 16.63 12.61 16.26
C PRO A 61 16.53 14.14 16.31
N SER A 62 17.11 14.83 15.32
CA SER A 62 17.03 16.31 15.23
C SER A 62 15.59 16.79 15.03
N ALA A 63 14.85 16.17 14.10
CA ALA A 63 13.45 16.49 13.86
C ALA A 63 12.57 16.16 15.09
N CYS A 64 12.89 15.08 15.81
CA CYS A 64 12.20 14.74 17.07
C CYS A 64 12.43 15.82 18.13
N LEU A 65 13.67 16.27 18.33
CA LEU A 65 13.99 17.33 19.29
C LEU A 65 13.32 18.66 18.90
N SER A 66 13.35 19.04 17.62
CA SER A 66 12.67 20.27 17.15
C SER A 66 11.16 20.23 17.33
N SER A 67 10.52 19.05 17.27
CA SER A 67 9.08 18.93 17.57
C SER A 67 8.73 19.29 19.01
N MET A 68 9.70 19.29 19.93
CA MET A 68 9.49 19.62 21.34
C MET A 68 9.40 21.12 21.59
N ASP A 69 9.97 21.95 20.71
CA ASP A 69 9.95 23.41 20.81
C ASP A 69 8.61 24.01 20.38
N LEU A 70 7.70 23.20 19.85
CA LEU A 70 6.33 23.61 19.59
C LEU A 70 5.63 23.90 20.94
N SER A 71 5.28 25.18 21.15
CA SER A 71 4.51 25.69 22.28
C SER A 71 3.06 25.19 22.28
N ILE A 72 2.85 23.88 22.32
CA ILE A 72 1.50 23.29 22.33
C ILE A 72 1.09 23.14 23.79
N PRO A 73 -0.02 23.79 24.22
CA PRO A 73 -0.55 23.63 25.56
C PRO A 73 -1.18 22.23 25.66
N LEU A 74 -0.36 21.25 26.01
CA LEU A 74 -0.81 19.90 26.29
C LEU A 74 -0.55 19.63 27.76
N ASP A 75 -1.63 19.65 28.54
CA ASP A 75 -1.66 19.19 29.94
C ASP A 75 -1.65 17.65 29.97
N LEU A 76 -0.72 17.04 29.21
CA LEU A 76 -0.60 15.60 29.05
C LEU A 76 0.59 15.09 29.88
N PRO A 77 0.47 13.91 30.54
CA PRO A 77 1.57 13.28 31.23
C PRO A 77 2.78 13.12 30.31
N THR A 78 3.99 13.23 30.86
CA THR A 78 5.23 13.04 30.10
C THR A 78 5.45 11.56 29.78
N ASN A 79 4.78 11.05 28.75
CA ASN A 79 4.85 9.66 28.28
C ASN A 79 5.04 9.60 26.75
N ILE A 80 5.23 8.38 26.21
CA ILE A 80 5.48 8.13 24.78
C ILE A 80 4.36 8.71 23.90
N LEU A 81 3.11 8.62 24.34
CA LEU A 81 1.96 9.14 23.60
C LEU A 81 2.04 10.66 23.39
N SER A 82 2.48 11.40 24.40
CA SER A 82 2.73 12.84 24.29
C SER A 82 3.81 13.17 23.27
N LEU A 83 4.85 12.33 23.13
CA LEU A 83 5.90 12.51 22.13
C LEU A 83 5.42 12.16 20.72
N VAL A 84 4.62 11.10 20.57
CA VAL A 84 3.94 10.76 19.32
C VAL A 84 3.05 11.93 18.88
N LEU A 85 2.22 12.46 19.79
CA LEU A 85 1.34 13.57 19.49
C LEU A 85 2.10 14.85 19.09
N LYS A 86 3.21 15.17 19.77
CA LYS A 86 4.09 16.29 19.38
C LYS A 86 4.71 16.09 18.00
N SER A 87 5.20 14.88 17.71
CA SER A 87 5.76 14.54 16.40
C SER A 87 4.70 14.66 15.29
N LEU A 88 3.47 14.21 15.55
CA LEU A 88 2.33 14.35 14.64
C LEU A 88 1.94 15.82 14.40
N LEU A 89 1.85 16.63 15.46
CA LEU A 89 1.52 18.05 15.32
C LEU A 89 2.62 18.81 14.58
N SER A 90 3.88 18.44 14.79
CA SER A 90 5.02 18.93 14.00
C SER A 90 4.93 18.51 12.53
N ALA A 91 4.53 17.26 12.26
CA ALA A 91 4.28 16.79 10.89
C ALA A 91 3.19 17.64 10.22
N ILE A 92 2.03 17.81 10.86
CA ILE A 92 0.90 18.61 10.33
C ILE A 92 1.35 20.06 10.05
N SER A 93 2.07 20.67 11.00
CA SER A 93 2.57 22.04 10.84
C SER A 93 3.58 22.18 9.69
N SER A 94 4.42 21.16 9.47
CA SER A 94 5.46 21.18 8.42
C SER A 94 4.91 20.80 7.04
N THR A 95 3.85 20.00 7.01
CA THR A 95 3.19 19.52 5.79
C THR A 95 2.21 20.54 5.24
N THR A 96 1.46 21.27 6.07
CA THR A 96 0.45 22.25 5.61
C THR A 96 0.98 23.26 4.56
N PRO A 97 2.17 23.87 4.72
CA PRO A 97 2.72 24.78 3.71
C PRO A 97 3.11 24.10 2.38
N LEU A 98 3.34 22.78 2.37
CA LEU A 98 3.68 22.05 1.14
C LEU A 98 2.53 22.04 0.14
N SER A 99 1.27 22.06 0.60
CA SER A 99 0.10 22.15 -0.28
C SER A 99 0.19 23.39 -1.18
N HIS A 100 0.55 24.56 -0.60
CA HIS A 100 0.75 25.78 -1.39
C HIS A 100 1.94 25.66 -2.33
N PHE A 101 3.02 25.02 -1.89
CA PHE A 101 4.22 24.86 -2.72
C PHE A 101 3.99 23.92 -3.91
N LEU A 102 3.27 22.81 -3.70
CA LEU A 102 2.84 21.89 -4.76
C LEU A 102 1.85 22.55 -5.72
N ALA A 103 0.89 23.32 -5.20
CA ALA A 103 -0.03 24.10 -6.03
C ALA A 103 0.72 25.13 -6.89
N ALA A 104 1.71 25.83 -6.32
CA ALA A 104 2.55 26.76 -7.07
C ALA A 104 3.39 26.03 -8.15
N ALA A 105 3.90 24.84 -7.84
CA ALA A 105 4.63 24.02 -8.81
C ALA A 105 3.75 23.60 -10.00
N LEU A 106 2.48 23.25 -9.76
CA LEU A 106 1.53 22.84 -10.80
C LEU A 106 1.20 23.97 -11.79
N HIS A 107 1.18 25.22 -11.31
CA HIS A 107 0.90 26.41 -12.11
C HIS A 107 2.17 27.06 -12.69
N SER A 108 3.34 26.45 -12.50
CA SER A 108 4.60 26.98 -13.03
C SER A 108 4.61 26.93 -14.57
N PRO A 109 4.94 28.05 -15.25
CA PRO A 109 5.00 28.09 -16.71
C PRO A 109 6.16 27.25 -17.29
N TYR A 110 7.06 26.75 -16.42
CA TYR A 110 8.21 25.94 -16.80
C TYR A 110 7.98 24.43 -16.62
N LEU A 111 6.78 24.01 -16.20
CA LEU A 111 6.45 22.60 -15.99
C LEU A 111 6.09 21.95 -17.34
N VAL A 112 6.83 20.90 -17.72
CA VAL A 112 6.51 20.12 -18.92
C VAL A 112 5.24 19.30 -18.66
N GLU A 113 4.41 19.10 -19.68
CA GLU A 113 3.10 18.44 -19.53
C GLU A 113 3.19 17.04 -18.89
N THR A 114 4.23 16.27 -19.19
CA THR A 114 4.50 14.97 -18.56
C THR A 114 4.80 15.05 -17.06
N GLN A 115 5.28 16.20 -16.57
CA GLN A 115 5.55 16.44 -15.15
C GLN A 115 4.30 16.95 -14.40
N ARG A 116 3.29 17.47 -15.12
CA ARG A 116 2.03 17.94 -14.54
C ARG A 116 1.30 16.81 -13.81
N SER A 117 1.24 15.62 -14.41
CA SER A 117 0.62 14.43 -13.79
C SER A 117 1.35 14.01 -12.51
N SER A 118 2.69 14.02 -12.50
CA SER A 118 3.47 13.70 -11.29
C SER A 118 3.26 14.71 -10.16
N VAL A 119 3.16 16.01 -10.47
CA VAL A 119 2.85 17.03 -9.46
C VAL A 119 1.42 16.87 -8.93
N GLN A 120 0.46 16.55 -9.81
CA GLN A 120 -0.92 16.25 -9.39
C GLN A 120 -0.99 15.01 -8.49
N ASP A 121 -0.24 13.95 -8.80
CA ASP A 121 -0.11 12.77 -7.93
C ASP A 121 0.39 13.16 -6.55
N CYS A 122 1.47 13.95 -6.49
CA CYS A 122 1.98 14.47 -5.23
C CYS A 122 0.94 15.29 -4.44
N MET A 123 0.12 16.10 -5.11
CA MET A 123 -0.93 16.87 -4.44
C MET A 123 -1.99 15.97 -3.82
N ASP A 124 -2.48 14.99 -4.57
CA ASP A 124 -3.52 14.07 -4.11
C ASP A 124 -2.99 13.18 -2.96
N LEU A 125 -1.78 12.64 -3.12
CA LEU A 125 -1.09 11.85 -2.09
C LEU A 125 -0.82 12.67 -0.83
N HIS A 126 -0.46 13.95 -0.98
CA HIS A 126 -0.24 14.85 0.16
C HIS A 126 -1.54 15.18 0.89
N ALA A 127 -2.65 15.40 0.17
CA ALA A 127 -3.96 15.58 0.78
C ALA A 127 -4.38 14.35 1.59
N ALA A 128 -4.17 13.14 1.05
CA ALA A 128 -4.42 11.88 1.76
C ALA A 128 -3.53 11.72 3.01
N THR A 129 -2.26 12.18 2.95
CA THR A 129 -1.37 12.25 4.12
C THR A 129 -1.93 13.18 5.19
N LEU A 130 -2.35 14.40 4.83
CA LEU A 130 -2.88 15.37 5.79
C LEU A 130 -4.12 14.83 6.50
N TYR A 131 -5.01 14.14 5.77
CA TYR A 131 -6.13 13.41 6.35
C TYR A 131 -5.66 12.37 7.38
N SER A 132 -4.72 11.50 6.99
CA SER A 132 -4.20 10.43 7.84
C SER A 132 -3.56 10.95 9.13
N LEU A 133 -2.77 12.04 9.04
CA LEU A 133 -2.14 12.67 10.20
C LEU A 133 -3.19 13.31 11.14
N THR A 134 -4.19 14.00 10.58
CA THR A 134 -5.27 14.63 11.35
C THR A 134 -6.13 13.58 12.03
N HIS A 135 -6.49 12.52 11.32
CA HIS A 135 -7.24 11.38 11.85
C HIS A 135 -6.48 10.72 13.01
N THR A 136 -5.21 10.39 12.81
CA THR A 136 -4.32 9.84 13.86
C THR A 136 -4.25 10.75 15.09
N SER A 137 -4.14 12.07 14.89
CA SER A 137 -4.16 13.04 16.00
C SER A 137 -5.48 13.00 16.79
N SER A 138 -6.62 12.85 16.10
CA SER A 138 -7.93 12.75 16.75
C SER A 138 -8.07 11.47 17.57
N LEU A 139 -7.60 10.33 17.06
CA LEU A 139 -7.62 9.04 17.76
C LEU A 139 -6.80 9.10 19.05
N ILE A 140 -5.60 9.68 18.99
CA ILE A 140 -4.74 9.83 20.18
C ILE A 140 -5.39 10.75 21.23
N LYS A 141 -6.03 11.85 20.79
CA LYS A 141 -6.72 12.79 21.68
C LYS A 141 -7.97 12.22 22.33
N SER A 142 -8.58 11.18 21.75
CA SER A 142 -9.79 10.54 22.29
C SER A 142 -9.59 9.81 23.63
N GLY A 143 -8.33 9.59 24.06
CA GLY A 143 -8.00 9.04 25.37
C GLY A 143 -7.94 7.52 25.46
N SER A 144 -8.00 6.79 24.34
CA SER A 144 -7.83 5.32 24.28
C SER A 144 -6.93 4.87 23.11
N PRO A 145 -5.69 5.36 23.02
CA PRO A 145 -4.80 5.09 21.88
C PRO A 145 -4.46 3.61 21.71
N ASP A 146 -4.38 2.85 22.81
CA ASP A 146 -4.07 1.42 22.79
C ASP A 146 -5.08 0.60 21.98
N LYS A 147 -6.35 1.05 21.95
CA LYS A 147 -7.41 0.44 21.15
C LYS A 147 -7.22 0.67 19.65
N PHE A 148 -6.58 1.77 19.28
CA PHE A 148 -6.44 2.24 17.90
C PHE A 148 -5.00 2.12 17.38
N LEU A 149 -4.12 1.38 18.07
CA LEU A 149 -2.72 1.21 17.62
C LEU A 149 -2.62 0.66 16.19
N PRO A 150 -3.42 -0.35 15.78
CA PRO A 150 -3.40 -0.81 14.39
C PRO A 150 -3.70 0.31 13.39
N ASP A 151 -4.74 1.11 13.66
CA ASP A 151 -5.19 2.18 12.78
C ASP A 151 -4.16 3.32 12.72
N ILE A 152 -3.63 3.74 13.87
CA ILE A 152 -2.56 4.74 13.97
C ILE A 152 -1.35 4.33 13.12
N ARG A 153 -0.93 3.07 13.21
CA ARG A 153 0.22 2.55 12.45
C ARG A 153 -0.08 2.43 10.96
N ALA A 154 -1.30 2.01 10.60
CA ALA A 154 -1.74 1.93 9.21
C ALA A 154 -1.73 3.32 8.54
N HIS A 155 -2.30 4.34 9.19
CA HIS A 155 -2.31 5.72 8.69
C HIS A 155 -0.91 6.33 8.57
N LEU A 156 -0.03 6.10 9.55
CA LEU A 156 1.35 6.60 9.51
C LEU A 156 2.17 5.91 8.40
N SER A 157 2.01 4.60 8.21
CA SER A 157 2.67 3.86 7.13
C SER A 157 2.14 4.30 5.75
N ALA A 158 0.84 4.54 5.62
CA ALA A 158 0.26 5.08 4.39
C ALA A 158 0.79 6.49 4.06
N ALA A 159 0.97 7.36 5.06
CA ALA A 159 1.59 8.67 4.88
C ALA A 159 3.05 8.56 4.36
N LEU A 160 3.85 7.66 4.92
CA LEU A 160 5.22 7.42 4.42
C LEU A 160 5.22 6.84 3.00
N THR A 161 4.28 5.95 2.69
CA THR A 161 4.09 5.42 1.33
C THR A 161 3.75 6.53 0.34
N ASN A 162 2.79 7.40 0.66
CA ASN A 162 2.41 8.55 -0.16
C ASN A 162 3.61 9.46 -0.48
N LYS A 163 4.49 9.70 0.50
CA LYS A 163 5.74 10.43 0.31
C LYS A 163 6.64 9.75 -0.72
N VAL A 164 6.85 8.44 -0.60
CA VAL A 164 7.72 7.68 -1.51
C VAL A 164 7.18 7.75 -2.95
N THR A 165 5.90 7.44 -3.14
CA THR A 165 5.24 7.49 -4.47
C THR A 165 5.35 8.88 -5.10
N CYS A 166 5.13 9.94 -4.31
CA CYS A 166 5.30 11.32 -4.77
C CYS A 166 6.75 11.60 -5.20
N LEU A 167 7.74 11.24 -4.38
CA LEU A 167 9.16 11.47 -4.71
C LEU A 167 9.61 10.71 -5.96
N GLU A 168 9.11 9.49 -6.18
CA GLU A 168 9.38 8.72 -7.40
C GLU A 168 8.78 9.38 -8.64
N GLY A 169 7.51 9.81 -8.56
CA GLY A 169 6.87 10.55 -9.65
C GLY A 169 7.64 11.82 -10.03
N LEU A 170 8.28 12.47 -9.04
CA LEU A 170 9.11 13.66 -9.24
C LEU A 170 10.58 13.37 -9.60
N ALA A 171 11.04 12.11 -9.53
CA ALA A 171 12.45 11.77 -9.74
C ALA A 171 12.93 12.15 -11.16
N GLY A 172 12.06 11.97 -12.16
CA GLY A 172 12.28 12.38 -13.55
C GLY A 172 12.07 13.87 -13.82
N ALA A 173 11.58 14.65 -12.84
CA ALA A 173 11.33 16.07 -13.03
C ALA A 173 12.64 16.86 -13.21
N THR A 174 12.56 18.01 -13.88
CA THR A 174 13.69 18.92 -14.14
C THR A 174 13.25 20.35 -13.88
N GLY A 175 14.12 21.20 -13.33
CA GLY A 175 13.82 22.61 -13.12
C GLY A 175 14.35 23.16 -11.79
N PRO A 176 14.34 24.50 -11.62
CA PRO A 176 14.95 25.15 -10.46
C PRO A 176 14.26 24.80 -9.13
N MET A 177 12.98 24.45 -9.16
CA MET A 177 12.21 24.12 -7.95
C MET A 177 12.42 22.68 -7.46
N LYS A 178 13.02 21.79 -8.26
CA LYS A 178 13.12 20.35 -7.94
C LYS A 178 13.80 20.12 -6.59
N ASN A 179 15.00 20.65 -6.41
CA ASN A 179 15.78 20.40 -5.19
C ASN A 179 15.08 20.97 -3.95
N SER A 180 14.47 22.15 -4.07
CA SER A 180 13.67 22.74 -2.99
C SER A 180 12.45 21.87 -2.66
N LEU A 181 11.73 21.36 -3.66
CA LEU A 181 10.57 20.49 -3.47
C LEU A 181 10.93 19.18 -2.80
N PHE A 182 11.97 18.52 -3.30
CA PHE A 182 12.50 17.29 -2.72
C PHE A 182 12.92 17.50 -1.27
N SER A 183 13.65 18.57 -0.98
CA SER A 183 14.16 18.86 0.37
C SER A 183 13.03 19.17 1.34
N SER A 184 12.03 19.95 0.90
CA SER A 184 10.84 20.27 1.70
C SER A 184 9.98 19.04 1.96
N LEU A 185 9.76 18.18 0.95
CA LEU A 185 9.06 16.90 1.13
C LEU A 185 9.79 15.97 2.09
N LEU A 186 11.11 15.80 1.92
CA LEU A 186 11.90 14.96 2.82
C LEU A 186 11.82 15.45 4.26
N SER A 187 12.05 16.75 4.49
CA SER A 187 12.02 17.38 5.82
C SER A 187 10.64 17.25 6.48
N ALA A 188 9.56 17.56 5.75
CA ALA A 188 8.21 17.58 6.31
C ALA A 188 7.71 16.20 6.77
N TYR A 189 8.25 15.11 6.21
CA TYR A 189 7.86 13.74 6.58
C TYR A 189 8.79 13.09 7.61
N GLN A 190 9.91 13.72 8.00
CA GLN A 190 10.75 13.21 9.11
C GLN A 190 9.96 13.04 10.42
N PRO A 191 9.10 13.99 10.84
CA PRO A 191 8.31 13.81 12.06
C PRO A 191 7.28 12.67 11.95
N VAL A 192 6.85 12.30 10.74
CA VAL A 192 5.95 11.16 10.49
C VAL A 192 6.67 9.84 10.79
N SER A 193 7.89 9.66 10.28
CA SER A 193 8.72 8.48 10.56
C SER A 193 9.08 8.37 12.04
N ASN A 194 9.41 9.50 12.68
CA ASN A 194 9.61 9.53 14.13
C ASN A 194 8.35 9.11 14.89
N ALA A 195 7.18 9.66 14.52
CA ALA A 195 5.91 9.26 15.14
C ALA A 195 5.67 7.74 14.99
N LEU A 196 5.86 7.17 13.80
CA LEU A 196 5.68 5.74 13.56
C LEU A 196 6.63 4.88 14.39
N SER A 197 7.90 5.28 14.52
CA SER A 197 8.91 4.57 15.33
C SER A 197 8.60 4.57 16.83
N LEU A 198 7.87 5.58 17.30
CA LEU A 198 7.50 5.75 18.70
C LEU A 198 6.19 5.05 19.06
N VAL A 199 5.31 4.80 18.08
CA VAL A 199 4.07 4.07 18.31
C VAL A 199 4.40 2.59 18.55
N PRO A 200 4.04 2.01 19.71
CA PRO A 200 4.28 0.60 19.97
C PRO A 200 3.61 -0.28 18.92
N LYS A 201 4.25 -1.40 18.55
CA LYS A 201 3.61 -2.45 17.77
C LYS A 201 2.44 -3.02 18.59
N ALA A 202 1.29 -3.25 17.97
CA ALA A 202 0.18 -3.85 18.70
C ALA A 202 0.59 -5.27 19.16
N GLY A 203 0.24 -5.62 20.40
CA GLY A 203 0.56 -6.95 20.94
C GLY A 203 -0.25 -8.04 20.25
N LYS A 204 0.30 -9.27 20.18
CA LYS A 204 -0.45 -10.45 19.70
C LYS A 204 -1.69 -10.65 20.57
N THR A 205 -2.88 -10.37 20.05
CA THR A 205 -4.12 -10.67 20.75
C THR A 205 -4.32 -12.18 20.73
N LYS A 206 -4.08 -12.85 21.86
CA LYS A 206 -4.51 -14.25 22.08
C LYS A 206 -6.03 -14.29 22.23
N LYS A 207 -6.79 -13.98 21.18
CA LYS A 207 -8.21 -14.33 21.13
C LYS A 207 -8.27 -15.80 20.75
N GLN A 208 -8.73 -16.65 21.68
CA GLN A 208 -9.03 -18.05 21.37
C GLN A 208 -9.95 -18.07 20.16
N GLY A 209 -9.55 -18.78 19.11
CA GLY A 209 -10.30 -18.89 17.87
C GLY A 209 -11.74 -19.30 18.15
N ARG A 210 -12.66 -18.34 18.12
CA ARG A 210 -14.05 -18.65 17.89
C ARG A 210 -14.09 -19.08 16.43
N ARG A 211 -14.13 -20.40 16.20
CA ARG A 211 -14.68 -20.95 14.95
C ARG A 211 -16.09 -20.39 14.84
N LEU A 212 -16.24 -19.28 14.12
CA LEU A 212 -17.54 -18.82 13.66
C LEU A 212 -17.97 -19.86 12.63
N SER A 213 -19.01 -20.61 12.99
CA SER A 213 -19.75 -21.41 12.02
C SER A 213 -20.04 -20.54 10.82
N VAL A 214 -19.68 -21.02 9.63
CA VAL A 214 -19.94 -20.40 8.31
C VAL A 214 -21.45 -20.19 8.05
N SER A 215 -22.31 -20.53 9.01
CA SER A 215 -23.76 -20.37 8.94
C SER A 215 -24.32 -19.04 9.46
N ASP A 216 -23.55 -18.27 10.24
CA ASP A 216 -24.13 -17.13 10.99
C ASP A 216 -23.59 -15.80 10.47
N PHE A 217 -24.34 -15.17 9.57
CA PHE A 217 -24.10 -13.79 9.14
C PHE A 217 -24.14 -12.81 10.33
N PRO A 218 -23.29 -11.76 10.32
CA PRO A 218 -23.31 -10.72 11.35
C PRO A 218 -24.72 -10.14 11.55
N ALA A 219 -25.05 -9.77 12.79
CA ALA A 219 -26.37 -9.24 13.15
C ALA A 219 -26.78 -7.98 12.37
N TRP A 220 -25.80 -7.25 11.82
CA TRP A 220 -26.02 -6.07 11.00
C TRP A 220 -26.20 -6.36 9.51
N VAL A 221 -25.92 -7.59 9.04
CA VAL A 221 -26.29 -8.04 7.70
C VAL A 221 -27.74 -8.56 7.78
N PRO A 222 -28.73 -7.80 7.28
CA PRO A 222 -30.13 -8.17 7.37
C PRO A 222 -30.38 -9.49 6.65
N GLN A 223 -31.32 -10.30 7.15
CA GLN A 223 -31.57 -11.67 6.66
C GLN A 223 -31.86 -11.76 5.14
N ARG A 224 -32.33 -10.68 4.54
CA ARG A 224 -32.58 -10.54 3.10
C ARG A 224 -31.31 -10.27 2.27
N ASP A 225 -30.35 -9.51 2.80
CA ASP A 225 -29.06 -9.25 2.14
C ASP A 225 -28.20 -10.52 2.18
N ARG A 226 -28.42 -11.36 3.20
CA ARG A 226 -27.91 -12.75 3.24
C ARG A 226 -28.44 -13.54 2.05
N ARG A 227 -29.74 -13.48 1.75
CA ARG A 227 -30.34 -14.17 0.59
C ARG A 227 -29.78 -13.66 -0.74
N LEU A 228 -29.49 -12.37 -0.88
CA LEU A 228 -28.82 -11.81 -2.08
C LEU A 228 -27.35 -12.22 -2.19
N LEU A 229 -26.64 -12.32 -1.06
CA LEU A 229 -25.26 -12.79 -1.04
C LEU A 229 -25.14 -14.32 -1.20
N GLN A 230 -26.21 -15.07 -0.90
CA GLN A 230 -26.30 -16.54 -0.89
C GLN A 230 -27.04 -17.15 -2.10
N SER A 231 -27.77 -16.38 -2.91
CA SER A 231 -28.55 -16.97 -4.01
C SER A 231 -27.64 -17.34 -5.18
N ASN A 232 -27.47 -18.65 -5.35
CA ASN A 232 -27.41 -19.22 -6.69
C ASN A 232 -28.82 -19.10 -7.28
N ASP A 233 -28.89 -18.61 -8.51
CA ASP A 233 -30.08 -18.52 -9.36
C ASP A 233 -30.97 -19.78 -9.23
N ASP A 234 -32.24 -19.58 -8.91
CA ASP A 234 -33.38 -20.42 -9.31
C ASP A 234 -34.66 -19.72 -8.85
N GLY A 235 -35.44 -19.25 -9.83
CA GLY A 235 -36.66 -18.50 -9.61
C GLY A 235 -37.77 -19.32 -8.95
N ASP A 236 -38.56 -18.66 -8.10
CA ASP A 236 -40.00 -18.88 -8.09
C ASP A 236 -40.70 -17.65 -7.49
N ASP A 237 -41.59 -17.10 -8.29
CA ASP A 237 -42.50 -16.00 -7.97
C ASP A 237 -43.71 -16.60 -7.24
N ASN A 238 -44.04 -16.10 -6.04
CA ASN A 238 -45.38 -16.17 -5.47
C ASN A 238 -45.50 -15.17 -4.30
N GLY A 239 -46.36 -14.17 -4.49
CA GLY A 239 -46.65 -13.14 -3.51
C GLY A 239 -47.46 -13.62 -2.31
N ASP A 240 -47.37 -12.86 -1.23
CA ASP A 240 -48.55 -12.50 -0.44
C ASP A 240 -48.25 -11.23 0.37
N ASP A 241 -49.12 -10.25 0.18
CA ASP A 241 -49.16 -8.95 0.85
C ASP A 241 -49.96 -9.10 2.15
N ASN A 242 -49.36 -8.72 3.29
CA ASN A 242 -50.08 -8.34 4.51
C ASN A 242 -49.16 -7.47 5.37
N GLY A 243 -49.46 -6.17 5.41
CA GLY A 243 -48.75 -5.19 6.21
C GLY A 243 -49.08 -5.24 7.70
N ASP A 244 -48.04 -5.11 8.54
CA ASP A 244 -48.08 -4.33 9.78
C ASP A 244 -46.66 -4.04 10.30
N GLY A 245 -46.41 -2.79 10.73
CA GLY A 245 -45.34 -2.45 11.69
C GLY A 245 -43.87 -2.34 11.24
N ASP A 246 -43.50 -1.15 10.73
CA ASP A 246 -42.21 -0.45 10.95
C ASP A 246 -40.91 -1.30 11.06
N ASN A 247 -40.30 -1.58 9.91
CA ASN A 247 -38.85 -1.70 9.67
C ASN A 247 -38.59 -1.73 8.16
N GLY A 248 -39.19 -0.76 7.46
CA GLY A 248 -39.15 -0.65 6.01
C GLY A 248 -37.78 -0.20 5.51
N TYR A 249 -36.85 -1.12 5.38
CA TYR A 249 -35.70 -0.88 4.54
C TYR A 249 -36.11 -0.98 3.06
N ASP A 250 -36.00 0.14 2.35
CA ASP A 250 -36.45 0.31 0.98
C ASP A 250 -35.59 -0.49 -0.03
N GLN A 251 -36.26 -1.21 -0.92
CA GLN A 251 -35.66 -1.91 -2.06
C GLN A 251 -35.12 -0.91 -3.12
N SER A 252 -35.36 0.40 -2.94
CA SER A 252 -34.75 1.52 -3.66
C SER A 252 -33.27 1.82 -3.30
N SER A 253 -32.68 1.12 -2.33
CA SER A 253 -31.33 1.43 -1.79
C SER A 253 -30.15 0.78 -2.52
N ILE A 254 -30.39 -0.18 -3.43
CA ILE A 254 -29.33 -0.78 -4.26
C ILE A 254 -29.22 0.02 -5.56
N ILE A 255 -28.04 0.61 -5.78
CA ILE A 255 -27.76 1.32 -7.03
C ILE A 255 -27.39 0.28 -8.08
N THR A 256 -28.08 0.28 -9.22
CA THR A 256 -27.80 -0.68 -10.30
C THR A 256 -27.16 0.01 -11.50
N ALA A 257 -26.02 -0.52 -11.96
CA ALA A 257 -25.41 -0.16 -13.23
C ALA A 257 -25.64 -1.29 -14.25
N ALA A 258 -26.29 -0.98 -15.37
CA ALA A 258 -26.52 -1.92 -16.46
C ALA A 258 -26.39 -1.24 -17.83
N LYS A 259 -25.47 -1.76 -18.66
CA LYS A 259 -25.12 -1.15 -19.94
C LYS A 259 -26.27 -1.17 -20.97
N ASP A 260 -27.23 -2.07 -20.81
CA ASP A 260 -28.43 -2.20 -21.65
C ASP A 260 -29.55 -1.22 -21.29
N GLY A 261 -29.36 -0.39 -20.26
CA GLY A 261 -30.34 0.59 -19.79
C GLY A 261 -31.40 0.04 -18.85
N THR A 262 -31.29 -1.21 -18.39
CA THR A 262 -32.23 -1.82 -17.44
C THR A 262 -31.97 -1.42 -15.98
N GLY A 263 -30.80 -0.87 -15.67
CA GLY A 263 -30.40 -0.38 -14.35
C GLY A 263 -30.70 1.10 -14.12
N ASN A 264 -30.36 1.61 -12.94
CA ASN A 264 -30.49 3.04 -12.63
C ASN A 264 -29.50 3.90 -13.44
N PHE A 265 -28.32 3.33 -13.73
CA PHE A 265 -27.25 3.97 -14.49
C PHE A 265 -26.75 3.04 -15.59
N THR A 266 -26.22 3.61 -16.67
CA THR A 266 -25.56 2.84 -17.74
C THR A 266 -24.04 2.71 -17.55
N THR A 267 -23.47 3.49 -16.62
CA THR A 267 -22.05 3.47 -16.26
C THR A 267 -21.88 3.26 -14.76
N ILE A 268 -20.74 2.70 -14.37
CA ILE A 268 -20.38 2.49 -12.96
C ILE A 268 -19.94 3.82 -12.34
N SER A 269 -19.28 4.68 -13.12
CA SER A 269 -18.87 6.01 -12.66
C SER A 269 -20.06 6.88 -12.23
N ASP A 270 -21.17 6.87 -12.98
CA ASP A 270 -22.36 7.64 -12.61
C ASP A 270 -23.04 7.07 -11.36
N ALA A 271 -23.09 5.75 -11.22
CA ALA A 271 -23.58 5.07 -10.03
C ALA A 271 -22.78 5.47 -8.77
N ILE A 272 -21.45 5.50 -8.87
CA ILE A 272 -20.56 5.93 -7.79
C ILE A 272 -20.75 7.42 -7.51
N ALA A 273 -20.87 8.26 -8.54
CA ALA A 273 -21.08 9.70 -8.38
C ALA A 273 -22.38 9.98 -7.59
N PHE A 274 -23.44 9.24 -7.89
CA PHE A 274 -24.73 9.33 -7.21
C PHE A 274 -24.71 8.85 -5.75
N ALA A 275 -23.91 7.84 -5.43
CA ALA A 275 -23.81 7.30 -4.07
C ALA A 275 -23.49 8.38 -3.00
N PRO A 276 -23.98 8.24 -1.76
CA PRO A 276 -23.70 9.22 -0.71
C PRO A 276 -22.21 9.28 -0.35
N ASN A 277 -21.77 10.45 0.07
CA ASN A 277 -20.40 10.68 0.57
C ASN A 277 -20.34 10.41 2.08
N ASN A 278 -19.21 9.87 2.55
CA ASN A 278 -18.90 9.58 3.96
C ASN A 278 -19.98 8.73 4.64
N SER A 279 -20.51 7.73 3.92
CA SER A 279 -21.49 6.80 4.47
C SER A 279 -20.86 5.94 5.56
N ASN A 280 -21.54 5.85 6.71
CA ASN A 280 -21.22 4.86 7.75
C ASN A 280 -21.78 3.47 7.41
N ASP A 281 -22.80 3.43 6.55
CA ASP A 281 -23.44 2.19 6.11
C ASP A 281 -22.88 1.72 4.76
N ARG A 282 -23.05 0.43 4.48
CA ARG A 282 -22.69 -0.16 3.19
C ARG A 282 -23.56 0.42 2.08
N VAL A 283 -22.92 0.87 1.00
CA VAL A 283 -23.61 1.32 -0.21
C VAL A 283 -23.33 0.30 -1.31
N ILE A 284 -24.37 -0.41 -1.71
CA ILE A 284 -24.26 -1.51 -2.66
C ILE A 284 -24.54 -0.98 -4.07
N ILE A 285 -23.58 -1.23 -4.96
CA ILE A 285 -23.70 -1.00 -6.40
C ILE A 285 -23.67 -2.36 -7.09
N ALA A 286 -24.82 -2.80 -7.60
CA ALA A 286 -24.95 -4.00 -8.42
C ALA A 286 -24.56 -3.67 -9.86
N VAL A 287 -23.60 -4.39 -10.42
CA VAL A 287 -23.09 -4.19 -11.78
C VAL A 287 -23.47 -5.37 -12.64
N GLN A 288 -24.44 -5.17 -13.52
CA GLN A 288 -24.94 -6.23 -14.41
C GLN A 288 -23.87 -6.70 -15.40
N ALA A 289 -24.06 -7.90 -15.94
CA ALA A 289 -23.17 -8.47 -16.95
C ALA A 289 -22.92 -7.50 -18.12
N GLY A 290 -21.67 -7.42 -18.55
CA GLY A 290 -21.24 -6.50 -19.60
C GLY A 290 -19.78 -6.08 -19.46
N VAL A 291 -19.26 -5.51 -20.55
CA VAL A 291 -17.93 -4.88 -20.59
C VAL A 291 -18.09 -3.37 -20.49
N TYR A 292 -17.64 -2.79 -19.39
CA TYR A 292 -17.68 -1.37 -19.07
C TYR A 292 -16.31 -0.75 -19.39
N GLU A 293 -16.24 0.00 -20.49
CA GLU A 293 -15.02 0.68 -20.94
C GLU A 293 -14.92 2.06 -20.28
N GLU A 294 -14.43 2.09 -19.05
CA GLU A 294 -14.30 3.31 -18.25
C GLU A 294 -13.14 3.21 -17.24
N ASN A 295 -12.56 4.36 -16.89
CA ASN A 295 -11.61 4.47 -15.79
C ASN A 295 -12.36 4.95 -14.54
N VAL A 296 -12.59 4.04 -13.60
CA VAL A 296 -13.39 4.29 -12.39
C VAL A 296 -12.52 4.78 -11.24
N VAL A 297 -12.99 5.82 -10.53
CA VAL A 297 -12.34 6.35 -9.32
C VAL A 297 -13.34 6.32 -8.17
N ILE A 298 -12.97 5.62 -7.09
CA ILE A 298 -13.66 5.66 -5.79
C ILE A 298 -12.85 6.55 -4.86
N ASP A 299 -13.22 7.83 -4.80
CA ASP A 299 -12.52 8.82 -3.99
C ASP A 299 -12.57 8.50 -2.49
N SER A 300 -11.68 9.11 -1.70
CA SER A 300 -11.58 8.88 -0.26
C SER A 300 -12.85 9.19 0.54
N TYR A 301 -13.67 10.11 0.05
CA TYR A 301 -14.96 10.45 0.65
C TYR A 301 -16.11 9.51 0.22
N LYS A 302 -15.87 8.51 -0.64
CA LYS A 302 -16.83 7.46 -1.01
C LYS A 302 -16.56 6.21 -0.17
N THR A 303 -16.83 6.30 1.13
CA THR A 303 -16.58 5.23 2.11
C THR A 303 -17.62 4.11 2.02
N ASN A 304 -17.23 2.89 2.41
CA ASN A 304 -18.11 1.72 2.56
C ASN A 304 -18.85 1.28 1.27
N MET A 305 -18.31 1.62 0.09
CA MET A 305 -18.84 1.16 -1.20
C MET A 305 -18.65 -0.34 -1.38
N VAL A 306 -19.64 -1.00 -1.99
CA VAL A 306 -19.62 -2.42 -2.34
C VAL A 306 -19.97 -2.57 -3.82
N LEU A 307 -19.05 -3.08 -4.65
CA LEU A 307 -19.35 -3.46 -6.03
C LEU A 307 -19.66 -4.96 -6.10
N ILE A 308 -20.84 -5.32 -6.63
CA ILE A 308 -21.24 -6.71 -6.83
C ILE A 308 -21.51 -6.92 -8.31
N GLY A 309 -20.64 -7.68 -8.98
CA GLY A 309 -20.87 -8.09 -10.37
C GLY A 309 -21.80 -9.30 -10.49
N GLY A 310 -22.28 -9.57 -11.70
CA GLY A 310 -23.05 -10.78 -12.02
C GLY A 310 -22.19 -12.05 -12.18
N GLY A 311 -20.88 -11.94 -11.99
CA GLY A 311 -19.90 -13.00 -12.19
C GLY A 311 -18.61 -12.45 -12.79
N LYS A 312 -17.45 -12.88 -12.28
CA LYS A 312 -16.15 -12.38 -12.75
C LYS A 312 -15.93 -12.58 -14.25
N ASP A 313 -16.49 -13.65 -14.82
CA ASP A 313 -16.36 -13.97 -16.25
C ASP A 313 -17.28 -13.13 -17.16
N VAL A 314 -18.29 -12.46 -16.60
CA VAL A 314 -19.34 -11.76 -17.38
C VAL A 314 -19.43 -10.27 -17.09
N THR A 315 -18.95 -9.80 -15.93
CA THR A 315 -18.89 -8.37 -15.58
C THR A 315 -17.44 -7.89 -15.58
N VAL A 316 -17.08 -7.02 -16.52
CA VAL A 316 -15.71 -6.57 -16.74
C VAL A 316 -15.65 -5.05 -16.77
N ILE A 317 -14.83 -4.44 -15.92
CA ILE A 317 -14.42 -3.03 -16.01
C ILE A 317 -13.07 -2.98 -16.71
N THR A 318 -12.96 -2.25 -17.81
CA THR A 318 -11.74 -2.22 -18.62
C THR A 318 -11.28 -0.83 -19.05
N GLY A 319 -9.96 -0.65 -19.08
CA GLY A 319 -9.29 0.53 -19.60
C GLY A 319 -7.93 0.16 -20.20
N SER A 320 -7.18 1.16 -20.68
CA SER A 320 -5.90 0.93 -21.38
C SER A 320 -4.86 2.02 -21.11
N ARG A 321 -4.99 2.77 -20.00
CA ARG A 321 -4.00 3.80 -19.64
C ARG A 321 -2.67 3.14 -19.27
N SER A 322 -1.57 3.75 -19.67
CA SER A 322 -0.22 3.21 -19.46
C SER A 322 0.84 4.31 -19.39
N VAL A 323 1.99 3.98 -18.80
CA VAL A 323 3.16 4.87 -18.82
C VAL A 323 3.68 5.10 -20.24
N GLY A 324 3.61 4.08 -21.11
CA GLY A 324 3.96 4.21 -22.52
C GLY A 324 3.13 5.25 -23.27
N ASP A 325 1.93 5.57 -22.77
CA ASP A 325 1.02 6.58 -23.33
C ASP A 325 1.02 7.90 -22.53
N GLY A 326 2.00 8.09 -21.65
CA GLY A 326 2.22 9.35 -20.92
C GLY A 326 1.48 9.48 -19.59
N TRP A 327 0.83 8.42 -19.10
CA TRP A 327 0.26 8.40 -17.75
C TRP A 327 1.34 8.10 -16.71
N THR A 328 1.13 8.49 -15.46
CA THR A 328 1.92 7.94 -14.36
C THR A 328 1.42 6.54 -14.02
N THR A 329 2.26 5.69 -13.44
CA THR A 329 1.82 4.37 -12.93
C THR A 329 0.61 4.52 -12.01
N PHE A 330 0.64 5.52 -11.10
CA PHE A 330 -0.45 5.79 -10.17
C PHE A 330 -1.80 6.12 -10.86
N ARG A 331 -1.79 6.92 -11.94
CA ARG A 331 -3.00 7.28 -12.70
C ARG A 331 -3.35 6.34 -13.87
N SER A 332 -2.50 5.36 -14.14
CA SER A 332 -2.77 4.34 -15.17
C SER A 332 -3.88 3.36 -14.78
N ALA A 333 -4.28 3.34 -13.51
CA ALA A 333 -5.29 2.44 -12.97
C ALA A 333 -6.61 2.48 -13.76
N THR A 334 -7.10 1.30 -14.15
CA THR A 334 -8.47 1.15 -14.67
C THR A 334 -9.47 1.42 -13.57
N VAL A 335 -9.27 0.85 -12.38
CA VAL A 335 -10.03 1.18 -11.18
C VAL A 335 -9.09 1.65 -10.06
N ALA A 336 -9.39 2.81 -9.49
CA ALA A 336 -8.65 3.41 -8.39
C ALA A 336 -9.51 3.54 -7.14
N VAL A 337 -9.12 2.87 -6.05
CA VAL A 337 -9.85 2.82 -4.79
C VAL A 337 -9.10 3.59 -3.70
N SER A 338 -9.69 4.71 -3.26
CA SER A 338 -9.23 5.52 -2.12
C SER A 338 -10.24 5.58 -0.97
N GLY A 339 -11.49 5.14 -1.19
CA GLY A 339 -12.54 5.07 -0.17
C GLY A 339 -12.35 3.90 0.79
N GLU A 340 -12.29 4.19 2.09
CA GLU A 340 -12.15 3.20 3.16
C GLU A 340 -13.31 2.20 3.16
N GLY A 341 -13.00 0.95 3.48
CA GLY A 341 -13.98 -0.12 3.60
C GLY A 341 -14.47 -0.65 2.26
N PHE A 342 -13.87 -0.28 1.13
CA PHE A 342 -14.34 -0.76 -0.18
C PHE A 342 -14.38 -2.29 -0.26
N LEU A 343 -15.48 -2.84 -0.78
CA LEU A 343 -15.63 -4.26 -1.07
C LEU A 343 -15.93 -4.47 -2.56
N ALA A 344 -15.42 -5.55 -3.13
CA ALA A 344 -15.87 -6.01 -4.44
C ALA A 344 -16.01 -7.53 -4.50
N ARG A 345 -17.01 -8.00 -5.24
CA ARG A 345 -17.18 -9.42 -5.55
C ARG A 345 -17.66 -9.68 -6.96
N ASP A 346 -17.29 -10.85 -7.48
CA ASP A 346 -17.81 -11.41 -8.74
C ASP A 346 -17.63 -10.45 -9.94
N ILE A 347 -16.47 -9.80 -10.06
CA ILE A 347 -16.19 -8.79 -11.07
C ILE A 347 -14.73 -8.82 -11.55
N THR A 348 -14.49 -8.46 -12.81
CA THR A 348 -13.14 -8.32 -13.40
C THR A 348 -12.70 -6.87 -13.50
N PHE A 349 -11.47 -6.58 -13.09
CA PHE A 349 -10.75 -5.33 -13.33
C PHE A 349 -9.63 -5.58 -14.33
N LYS A 350 -9.64 -4.91 -15.49
CA LYS A 350 -8.74 -5.23 -16.59
C LYS A 350 -8.07 -4.04 -17.24
N ASN A 351 -6.74 -4.06 -17.35
CA ASN A 351 -5.99 -3.13 -18.20
C ASN A 351 -5.51 -3.82 -19.49
N THR A 352 -5.91 -3.27 -20.63
CA THR A 352 -5.68 -3.83 -21.97
C THR A 352 -4.52 -3.20 -22.74
N ALA A 353 -3.72 -2.31 -22.11
CA ALA A 353 -2.61 -1.62 -22.78
C ALA A 353 -1.60 -2.59 -23.43
N GLY A 354 -1.37 -3.75 -22.81
CA GLY A 354 -0.47 -4.78 -23.31
C GLY A 354 0.97 -4.62 -22.82
N PRO A 355 1.82 -5.65 -22.99
CA PRO A 355 3.14 -5.70 -22.35
C PRO A 355 4.14 -4.71 -22.97
N ALA A 356 3.87 -4.19 -24.19
CA ALA A 356 4.72 -3.22 -24.87
C ALA A 356 4.55 -1.77 -24.37
N LYS A 357 3.56 -1.54 -23.51
CA LYS A 357 3.20 -0.20 -23.02
C LYS A 357 3.82 0.13 -21.66
N GLY A 358 4.71 -0.71 -21.15
CA GLY A 358 5.29 -0.55 -19.81
C GLY A 358 4.23 -0.72 -18.73
N GLN A 359 4.32 0.06 -17.65
CA GLN A 359 3.42 -0.02 -16.50
C GLN A 359 1.98 0.36 -16.88
N ALA A 360 1.02 -0.50 -16.55
CA ALA A 360 -0.39 -0.29 -16.86
C ALA A 360 -1.29 -0.99 -15.82
N VAL A 361 -1.76 -0.22 -14.85
CA VAL A 361 -2.46 -0.75 -13.67
C VAL A 361 -3.91 -1.12 -13.98
N ALA A 362 -4.33 -2.32 -13.58
CA ALA A 362 -5.74 -2.73 -13.63
C ALA A 362 -6.50 -2.25 -12.40
N LEU A 363 -5.97 -2.53 -11.21
CA LEU A 363 -6.55 -2.11 -9.93
C LEU A 363 -5.50 -1.46 -9.04
N ARG A 364 -5.79 -0.27 -8.51
CA ARG A 364 -5.01 0.40 -7.48
C ARG A 364 -5.84 0.58 -6.21
N VAL A 365 -5.27 0.22 -5.06
CA VAL A 365 -5.92 0.37 -3.75
C VAL A 365 -5.00 1.11 -2.79
N ASN A 366 -5.42 2.29 -2.35
CA ASN A 366 -4.79 3.12 -1.30
C ASN A 366 -5.79 3.47 -0.20
N ALA A 367 -6.64 2.53 0.17
CA ALA A 367 -7.69 2.66 1.17
C ALA A 367 -7.57 1.53 2.20
N ASP A 368 -8.03 1.79 3.42
CA ASP A 368 -8.00 0.81 4.50
C ASP A 368 -9.23 -0.10 4.51
N LEU A 369 -9.06 -1.28 5.10
CA LEU A 369 -10.12 -2.28 5.29
C LEU A 369 -10.80 -2.70 3.98
N VAL A 370 -10.00 -2.85 2.92
CA VAL A 370 -10.49 -3.24 1.59
C VAL A 370 -10.46 -4.76 1.43
N ALA A 371 -11.55 -5.35 0.95
CA ALA A 371 -11.59 -6.78 0.66
C ALA A 371 -12.23 -7.13 -0.69
N LEU A 372 -11.61 -8.05 -1.43
CA LEU A 372 -12.07 -8.54 -2.73
C LEU A 372 -12.32 -10.04 -2.68
N TYR A 373 -13.43 -10.48 -3.28
CA TYR A 373 -13.83 -11.89 -3.28
C TYR A 373 -14.28 -12.37 -4.66
N ARG A 374 -13.65 -13.43 -5.19
CA ARG A 374 -13.95 -13.96 -6.53
C ARG A 374 -13.87 -12.88 -7.62
N CYS A 375 -12.82 -12.07 -7.58
CA CYS A 375 -12.53 -11.08 -8.59
C CYS A 375 -11.41 -11.56 -9.52
N THR A 376 -11.37 -11.04 -10.74
CA THR A 376 -10.21 -11.20 -11.62
C THR A 376 -9.53 -9.85 -11.80
N ILE A 377 -8.21 -9.81 -11.64
CA ILE A 377 -7.38 -8.63 -11.87
C ILE A 377 -6.39 -8.98 -12.98
N ASP A 378 -6.65 -8.48 -14.19
CA ASP A 378 -5.95 -8.88 -15.42
C ASP A 378 -5.20 -7.71 -16.05
N GLY A 379 -3.89 -7.86 -16.17
CA GLY A 379 -3.00 -6.91 -16.83
C GLY A 379 -1.74 -7.57 -17.38
N TYR A 380 -0.67 -6.80 -17.46
CA TYR A 380 0.67 -7.30 -17.80
C TYR A 380 1.65 -6.78 -16.74
N GLN A 381 2.39 -5.71 -17.05
CA GLN A 381 3.29 -5.06 -16.10
C GLN A 381 2.48 -4.17 -15.15
N ASP A 382 2.77 -4.26 -13.84
CA ASP A 382 2.16 -3.47 -12.77
C ASP A 382 0.63 -3.67 -12.66
N THR A 383 0.15 -4.92 -12.72
CA THR A 383 -1.29 -5.22 -12.77
C THR A 383 -2.08 -4.79 -11.52
N LEU A 384 -1.66 -5.23 -10.33
CA LEU A 384 -2.31 -4.96 -9.05
C LEU A 384 -1.41 -4.09 -8.18
N TYR A 385 -1.81 -2.83 -8.00
CA TYR A 385 -1.13 -1.87 -7.15
C TYR A 385 -1.76 -1.87 -5.75
N VAL A 386 -1.25 -2.72 -4.86
CA VAL A 386 -1.53 -2.75 -3.41
C VAL A 386 -0.79 -1.59 -2.72
N HIS A 387 -1.22 -0.37 -2.99
CA HIS A 387 -0.46 0.84 -2.66
C HIS A 387 -0.20 1.00 -1.16
N SER A 388 -1.25 1.07 -0.33
CA SER A 388 -1.12 1.32 1.11
C SER A 388 -2.31 0.76 1.90
N PHE A 389 -2.21 0.81 3.23
CA PHE A 389 -3.21 0.33 4.21
C PHE A 389 -3.44 -1.19 4.21
N ARG A 390 -4.43 -1.67 4.98
CA ARG A 390 -4.76 -3.09 5.13
C ARG A 390 -5.70 -3.55 4.03
N GLN A 391 -5.38 -4.67 3.39
CA GLN A 391 -6.13 -5.20 2.26
C GLN A 391 -6.23 -6.73 2.32
N PHE A 392 -7.32 -7.29 1.79
CA PHE A 392 -7.56 -8.73 1.74
C PHE A 392 -8.11 -9.16 0.37
N TYR A 393 -7.57 -10.24 -0.19
CA TYR A 393 -8.01 -10.78 -1.49
C TYR A 393 -8.26 -12.28 -1.32
N ARG A 394 -9.47 -12.76 -1.65
CA ARG A 394 -9.88 -14.15 -1.48
C ARG A 394 -10.43 -14.73 -2.79
N GLU A 395 -9.94 -15.90 -3.18
CA GLU A 395 -10.44 -16.64 -4.36
C GLU A 395 -10.41 -15.80 -5.65
N CYS A 396 -9.42 -14.90 -5.75
CA CYS A 396 -9.22 -14.05 -6.91
C CYS A 396 -8.25 -14.69 -7.92
N ASP A 397 -8.39 -14.31 -9.19
CA ASP A 397 -7.37 -14.58 -10.21
C ASP A 397 -6.57 -13.30 -10.47
N ILE A 398 -5.26 -13.33 -10.31
CA ILE A 398 -4.37 -12.19 -10.52
C ILE A 398 -3.37 -12.54 -11.60
N LEU A 399 -3.44 -11.85 -12.74
CA LEU A 399 -2.67 -12.19 -13.92
C LEU A 399 -1.75 -11.07 -14.37
N GLY A 400 -0.48 -11.38 -14.64
CA GLY A 400 0.44 -10.37 -15.16
C GLY A 400 1.82 -10.92 -15.51
N THR A 401 2.77 -10.01 -15.73
CA THR A 401 4.14 -10.33 -16.16
C THR A 401 5.19 -9.80 -15.20
N VAL A 402 5.47 -8.50 -15.26
CA VAL A 402 6.50 -7.83 -14.46
C VAL A 402 5.86 -7.07 -13.32
N ASP A 403 6.34 -7.31 -12.11
CA ASP A 403 5.95 -6.62 -10.88
C ASP A 403 4.43 -6.57 -10.70
N PHE A 404 3.74 -7.64 -11.07
CA PHE A 404 2.29 -7.55 -11.28
C PHE A 404 1.46 -7.54 -9.98
N ILE A 405 2.09 -7.75 -8.83
CA ILE A 405 1.57 -7.44 -7.50
C ILE A 405 2.61 -6.56 -6.78
N PHE A 406 2.32 -5.26 -6.60
CA PHE A 406 3.33 -4.32 -6.12
C PHE A 406 2.75 -3.21 -5.25
N GLY A 407 3.60 -2.60 -4.43
CA GLY A 407 3.23 -1.53 -3.50
C GLY A 407 3.67 -1.80 -2.05
N ASN A 408 3.07 -1.07 -1.12
CA ASN A 408 3.44 -1.06 0.29
C ASN A 408 2.23 -1.18 1.23
N ALA A 409 1.16 -1.85 0.80
CA ALA A 409 0.08 -2.25 1.68
C ALA A 409 0.54 -3.30 2.72
N ALA A 410 -0.26 -3.46 3.78
CA ALA A 410 -0.31 -4.70 4.55
C ALA A 410 -1.40 -5.58 3.94
N VAL A 411 -1.01 -6.54 3.09
CA VAL A 411 -1.97 -7.32 2.30
C VAL A 411 -1.84 -8.81 2.53
N VAL A 412 -2.99 -9.48 2.68
CA VAL A 412 -3.11 -10.94 2.63
C VAL A 412 -3.89 -11.34 1.38
N ILE A 413 -3.29 -12.19 0.56
CA ILE A 413 -3.86 -12.78 -0.65
C ILE A 413 -4.02 -14.27 -0.37
N GLN A 414 -5.25 -14.76 -0.33
CA GLN A 414 -5.57 -16.08 0.20
C GLN A 414 -6.43 -16.90 -0.77
N ALA A 415 -6.07 -18.17 -0.99
CA ALA A 415 -6.82 -19.07 -1.89
C ALA A 415 -6.97 -18.52 -3.32
N CYS A 416 -6.01 -17.72 -3.79
CA CYS A 416 -6.04 -17.10 -5.11
C CYS A 416 -5.23 -17.88 -6.14
N ASN A 417 -5.53 -17.68 -7.41
CA ASN A 417 -4.66 -18.08 -8.51
C ASN A 417 -3.79 -16.89 -8.92
N ILE A 418 -2.48 -17.07 -8.87
CA ILE A 418 -1.48 -16.10 -9.28
C ILE A 418 -0.87 -16.60 -10.59
N ILE A 419 -1.23 -15.96 -11.69
CA ILE A 419 -1.04 -16.50 -13.03
C ILE A 419 -0.03 -15.65 -13.81
N ALA A 420 1.15 -16.21 -14.07
CA ALA A 420 2.17 -15.55 -14.87
C ALA A 420 1.84 -15.66 -16.38
N LYS A 421 1.75 -14.53 -17.06
CA LYS A 421 1.47 -14.41 -18.51
C LYS A 421 2.75 -14.47 -19.34
N ALA A 422 2.63 -14.72 -20.64
CA ALA A 422 3.76 -14.57 -21.55
C ALA A 422 4.18 -13.08 -21.63
N PRO A 423 5.43 -12.71 -21.26
CA PRO A 423 5.90 -11.35 -21.44
C PRO A 423 6.44 -11.13 -22.85
N ILE A 424 6.98 -9.93 -23.11
CA ILE A 424 7.75 -9.69 -24.34
C ILE A 424 9.00 -10.58 -24.32
N PRO A 425 9.42 -11.15 -25.47
CA PRO A 425 10.63 -11.95 -25.55
C PRO A 425 11.86 -11.28 -24.91
N GLY A 426 12.54 -12.03 -24.04
CA GLY A 426 13.73 -11.56 -23.31
C GLY A 426 13.44 -10.90 -21.96
N GLN A 427 12.18 -10.58 -21.66
CA GLN A 427 11.78 -10.09 -20.34
C GLN A 427 11.54 -11.27 -19.39
N SER A 428 11.79 -11.06 -18.09
CA SER A 428 11.47 -12.04 -17.04
C SER A 428 10.19 -11.64 -16.35
N ASN A 429 9.40 -12.63 -15.92
CA ASN A 429 8.27 -12.39 -15.05
C ASN A 429 8.72 -12.23 -13.59
N VAL A 430 8.06 -11.33 -12.87
CA VAL A 430 8.28 -11.11 -11.45
C VAL A 430 6.93 -10.91 -10.79
N ILE A 431 6.58 -11.80 -9.85
CA ILE A 431 5.25 -11.79 -9.24
C ILE A 431 5.10 -10.59 -8.32
N THR A 432 6.01 -10.42 -7.35
CA THR A 432 5.93 -9.32 -6.39
C THR A 432 7.04 -8.29 -6.51
N ALA A 433 6.70 -7.02 -6.29
CA ALA A 433 7.66 -5.93 -6.07
C ALA A 433 7.22 -5.09 -4.87
N GLN A 434 7.54 -5.55 -3.67
CA GLN A 434 7.10 -4.89 -2.43
C GLN A 434 8.03 -3.73 -2.05
N SER A 435 7.47 -2.59 -1.63
CA SER A 435 8.19 -1.32 -1.46
C SER A 435 8.24 -0.75 -0.05
N ARG A 436 8.32 -1.60 0.98
CA ARG A 436 8.59 -1.12 2.35
C ARG A 436 9.95 -0.43 2.43
N ASP A 437 9.95 0.83 2.86
CA ASP A 437 11.13 1.71 2.86
C ASP A 437 11.57 2.11 4.29
N ASP A 438 10.69 1.95 5.29
CA ASP A 438 10.98 2.18 6.70
C ASP A 438 10.73 0.89 7.51
N PRO A 439 11.68 0.44 8.37
CA PRO A 439 11.54 -0.81 9.12
C PRO A 439 10.43 -0.78 10.19
N ASN A 440 9.91 0.42 10.51
CA ASN A 440 8.81 0.59 11.45
C ASN A 440 7.44 0.44 10.79
N GLU A 441 7.36 0.37 9.46
CA GLU A 441 6.12 0.08 8.74
C GLU A 441 5.72 -1.40 8.94
N GLU A 442 4.46 -1.63 9.29
CA GLU A 442 3.85 -2.97 9.38
C GLU A 442 3.18 -3.33 8.06
N THR A 443 3.95 -3.24 6.97
CA THR A 443 3.51 -3.48 5.60
C THR A 443 4.25 -4.66 5.00
N GLY A 444 3.70 -5.25 3.94
CA GLY A 444 4.20 -6.46 3.32
C GLY A 444 3.13 -7.19 2.51
N ILE A 445 3.56 -8.11 1.65
CA ILE A 445 2.69 -8.96 0.85
C ILE A 445 2.73 -10.39 1.41
N SER A 446 1.59 -10.90 1.85
CA SER A 446 1.43 -12.26 2.37
C SER A 446 0.56 -13.08 1.43
N ILE A 447 1.14 -14.11 0.80
CA ILE A 447 0.47 -14.99 -0.16
C ILE A 447 0.26 -16.35 0.51
N GLN A 448 -1.00 -16.74 0.70
CA GLN A 448 -1.42 -17.88 1.53
C GLN A 448 -2.30 -18.84 0.76
N ASN A 449 -2.00 -20.14 0.81
CA ASN A 449 -2.82 -21.17 0.19
C ASN A 449 -3.16 -20.85 -1.29
N CYS A 450 -2.24 -20.20 -2.01
CA CYS A 450 -2.45 -19.77 -3.39
C CYS A 450 -1.85 -20.77 -4.37
N SER A 451 -2.31 -20.71 -5.63
CA SER A 451 -1.70 -21.45 -6.73
C SER A 451 -0.90 -20.49 -7.62
N ILE A 452 0.42 -20.67 -7.67
CA ILE A 452 1.33 -19.90 -8.51
C ILE A 452 1.61 -20.71 -9.76
N VAL A 453 1.02 -20.30 -10.89
CA VAL A 453 0.96 -21.10 -12.12
C VAL A 453 1.28 -20.28 -13.36
N ALA A 454 1.62 -20.97 -14.45
CA ALA A 454 1.74 -20.36 -15.77
C ALA A 454 0.36 -20.26 -16.44
N SER A 455 0.12 -19.17 -17.13
CA SER A 455 -0.94 -19.08 -18.14
C SER A 455 -0.70 -20.09 -19.27
N ALA A 456 -1.75 -20.44 -20.02
CA ALA A 456 -1.65 -21.40 -21.11
C ALA A 456 -0.67 -20.94 -22.21
N ASP A 457 -0.64 -19.65 -22.51
CA ASP A 457 0.30 -19.01 -23.45
C ASP A 457 1.74 -19.05 -22.96
N LEU A 458 1.99 -18.83 -21.66
CA LEU A 458 3.33 -18.98 -21.10
C LEU A 458 3.79 -20.44 -21.10
N ALA A 459 2.91 -21.38 -20.70
CA ALA A 459 3.22 -22.80 -20.61
C ALA A 459 3.50 -23.44 -21.98
N SER A 460 2.84 -22.96 -23.04
CA SER A 460 3.03 -23.43 -24.42
C SER A 460 4.11 -22.67 -25.20
N SER A 461 4.71 -21.63 -24.60
CA SER A 461 5.73 -20.81 -25.25
C SER A 461 7.02 -21.61 -25.52
N SER A 462 7.55 -21.49 -26.74
CA SER A 462 8.89 -21.99 -27.08
C SER A 462 10.01 -21.10 -26.53
N VAL A 463 9.67 -19.90 -26.04
CA VAL A 463 10.62 -18.96 -25.44
C VAL A 463 10.70 -19.24 -23.95
N HIS A 464 11.91 -19.54 -23.46
CA HIS A 464 12.15 -19.76 -22.05
C HIS A 464 12.11 -18.43 -21.29
N THR A 465 11.02 -18.21 -20.56
CA THR A 465 10.82 -17.04 -19.69
C THR A 465 11.19 -17.41 -18.26
N LYS A 466 12.08 -16.63 -17.65
CA LYS A 466 12.37 -16.77 -16.22
C LYS A 466 11.22 -16.13 -15.43
N THR A 467 10.70 -16.84 -14.43
CA THR A 467 9.71 -16.30 -13.48
C THR A 467 10.28 -16.31 -12.07
N TYR A 468 10.13 -15.20 -11.35
CA TYR A 468 10.58 -15.05 -9.97
C TYR A 468 9.41 -14.71 -9.04
N LEU A 469 9.47 -15.21 -7.81
CA LEU A 469 8.52 -14.91 -6.74
C LEU A 469 8.46 -13.43 -6.40
N GLY A 470 9.59 -12.72 -6.51
CA GLY A 470 9.62 -11.27 -6.31
C GLY A 470 11.00 -10.65 -6.42
N ARG A 471 11.03 -9.32 -6.27
CA ARG A 471 12.26 -8.51 -6.18
C ARG A 471 12.09 -7.27 -5.30
N PRO A 472 13.14 -6.80 -4.61
CA PRO A 472 13.02 -5.78 -3.58
C PRO A 472 13.00 -4.37 -4.18
N TRP A 473 11.80 -3.84 -4.46
CA TRP A 473 11.66 -2.47 -4.94
C TRP A 473 12.25 -1.45 -3.94
N ARG A 474 12.20 -1.75 -2.63
CA ARG A 474 12.80 -0.95 -1.54
C ARG A 474 13.56 -1.79 -0.53
N ASN A 475 14.34 -1.13 0.32
CA ASN A 475 15.36 -1.77 1.18
C ASN A 475 14.76 -2.79 2.16
N TYR A 476 13.58 -2.52 2.71
CA TYR A 476 12.93 -3.38 3.69
C TYR A 476 11.83 -4.25 3.08
N SER A 477 11.92 -4.51 1.77
CA SER A 477 10.93 -5.26 1.00
C SER A 477 10.51 -6.53 1.73
N THR A 478 9.21 -6.74 1.92
CA THR A 478 8.68 -7.87 2.69
C THR A 478 7.63 -8.63 1.92
N THR A 479 7.92 -9.90 1.62
CA THR A 479 6.99 -10.78 0.91
C THR A 479 7.13 -12.19 1.45
N VAL A 480 6.00 -12.85 1.70
CA VAL A 480 5.98 -14.24 2.15
C VAL A 480 5.04 -15.10 1.31
N TYR A 481 5.45 -16.34 1.06
CA TYR A 481 4.65 -17.39 0.44
C TYR A 481 4.46 -18.53 1.45
N ILE A 482 3.21 -18.78 1.82
CA ILE A 482 2.82 -19.67 2.91
C ILE A 482 1.81 -20.69 2.37
N GLU A 483 2.10 -21.98 2.58
CA GLU A 483 1.22 -23.11 2.21
C GLU A 483 0.71 -23.07 0.76
N SER A 484 1.50 -22.48 -0.14
CA SER A 484 1.07 -22.23 -1.52
C SER A 484 1.63 -23.30 -2.45
N PHE A 485 0.88 -23.62 -3.49
CA PHE A 485 1.35 -24.45 -4.59
C PHE A 485 2.16 -23.60 -5.56
N ILE A 486 3.43 -23.95 -5.78
CA ILE A 486 4.35 -23.29 -6.69
C ILE A 486 4.69 -24.24 -7.83
N ASP A 487 4.21 -23.94 -9.04
CA ASP A 487 4.47 -24.73 -10.24
C ASP A 487 5.91 -24.53 -10.76
N GLY A 488 6.33 -25.36 -11.73
CA GLY A 488 7.70 -25.47 -12.20
C GLY A 488 8.21 -24.27 -13.02
N LEU A 489 7.37 -23.26 -13.25
CA LEU A 489 7.76 -22.02 -13.92
C LEU A 489 8.73 -21.17 -13.09
N VAL A 490 8.70 -21.31 -11.76
CA VAL A 490 9.49 -20.48 -10.86
C VAL A 490 10.95 -20.93 -10.94
N ASN A 491 11.83 -19.96 -11.21
CA ASN A 491 13.26 -20.20 -11.28
C ASN A 491 13.77 -20.76 -9.94
N PRO A 492 14.69 -21.74 -9.91
CA PRO A 492 15.20 -22.31 -8.65
C PRO A 492 15.77 -21.29 -7.66
N ALA A 493 16.32 -20.17 -8.16
CA ALA A 493 16.77 -19.05 -7.32
C ALA A 493 15.63 -18.43 -6.49
N GLY A 494 14.38 -18.57 -6.94
CA GLY A 494 13.16 -18.05 -6.32
C GLY A 494 12.98 -16.55 -6.53
N TRP A 495 13.99 -15.78 -6.17
CA TRP A 495 13.96 -14.31 -6.07
C TRP A 495 15.01 -13.68 -6.98
N THR A 496 14.78 -12.44 -7.42
CA THR A 496 15.74 -11.68 -8.24
C THR A 496 16.06 -10.31 -7.65
N GLN A 497 17.24 -9.79 -7.94
CA GLN A 497 17.69 -8.48 -7.44
C GLN A 497 16.91 -7.35 -8.14
N TRP A 498 16.73 -6.23 -7.44
CA TRP A 498 16.26 -4.98 -8.05
C TRP A 498 17.42 -4.23 -8.71
N ASN A 499 18.42 -3.83 -7.91
CA ASN A 499 19.61 -3.16 -8.38
C ASN A 499 20.82 -3.48 -7.47
N GLY A 500 21.72 -4.34 -7.96
CA GLY A 500 22.90 -4.77 -7.21
C GLY A 500 22.55 -5.41 -5.86
N ALA A 501 23.30 -5.05 -4.82
CA ALA A 501 23.14 -5.60 -3.46
C ALA A 501 22.14 -4.82 -2.59
N GLN A 502 21.43 -3.83 -3.13
CA GLN A 502 20.51 -2.99 -2.36
C GLN A 502 19.40 -3.82 -1.72
N GLY A 503 19.21 -3.66 -0.40
CA GLY A 503 18.13 -4.28 0.36
C GLY A 503 18.31 -5.77 0.66
N LEU A 504 19.32 -6.45 0.10
CA LEU A 504 19.45 -7.92 0.24
C LEU A 504 19.75 -8.38 1.67
N ASP A 505 20.23 -7.49 2.52
CA ASP A 505 20.52 -7.71 3.94
C ASP A 505 19.40 -7.27 4.89
N THR A 506 18.42 -6.52 4.39
CA THR A 506 17.40 -5.82 5.18
C THR A 506 15.96 -6.18 4.78
N LEU A 507 15.77 -6.75 3.59
CA LEU A 507 14.50 -7.33 3.14
C LEU A 507 14.11 -8.54 4.02
N TYR A 508 12.84 -8.95 3.93
CA TYR A 508 12.34 -10.19 4.53
C TYR A 508 11.53 -10.97 3.49
N TYR A 509 12.17 -11.96 2.87
CA TYR A 509 11.54 -12.87 1.92
C TYR A 509 11.41 -14.26 2.51
N GLY A 510 10.17 -14.66 2.79
CA GLY A 510 9.84 -15.87 3.53
C GLY A 510 9.14 -16.93 2.69
N GLU A 511 9.51 -18.19 2.87
CA GLU A 511 8.78 -19.35 2.35
C GLU A 511 8.44 -20.32 3.50
N TYR A 512 7.18 -20.79 3.58
CA TYR A 512 6.70 -21.74 4.57
C TYR A 512 5.79 -22.79 3.95
N MET A 513 6.13 -24.08 4.10
CA MET A 513 5.27 -25.22 3.74
C MET A 513 4.69 -25.16 2.31
N ASN A 514 5.40 -24.55 1.37
CA ASN A 514 5.00 -24.51 -0.04
C ASN A 514 5.15 -25.89 -0.70
N THR A 515 4.25 -26.21 -1.61
CA THR A 515 4.23 -27.49 -2.35
C THR A 515 4.37 -27.27 -3.85
N GLY A 516 4.58 -28.34 -4.62
CA GLY A 516 4.69 -28.28 -6.08
C GLY A 516 6.13 -28.25 -6.60
N PRO A 517 6.32 -28.43 -7.91
CA PRO A 517 7.65 -28.61 -8.50
C PRO A 517 8.57 -27.37 -8.39
N GLY A 518 8.02 -26.16 -8.22
CA GLY A 518 8.79 -24.93 -8.01
C GLY A 518 9.08 -24.59 -6.54
N SER A 519 8.63 -25.41 -5.59
CA SER A 519 8.72 -25.08 -4.16
C SER A 519 10.02 -25.51 -3.46
N SER A 520 10.90 -26.27 -4.12
CA SER A 520 12.21 -26.65 -3.54
C SER A 520 13.04 -25.40 -3.22
N THR A 521 13.60 -25.37 -2.00
CA THR A 521 14.42 -24.27 -1.49
C THR A 521 15.93 -24.51 -1.61
N ASP A 522 16.36 -25.67 -2.11
CA ASP A 522 17.77 -26.11 -2.10
C ASP A 522 18.71 -25.22 -2.93
N ALA A 523 18.17 -24.52 -3.93
CA ALA A 523 18.91 -23.68 -4.87
C ALA A 523 18.49 -22.20 -4.81
N ARG A 524 17.80 -21.79 -3.73
CA ARG A 524 17.39 -20.41 -3.51
C ARG A 524 18.61 -19.49 -3.33
N VAL A 525 18.37 -18.20 -3.51
CA VAL A 525 19.36 -17.15 -3.25
C VAL A 525 19.93 -17.24 -1.82
N THR A 526 21.18 -16.83 -1.64
CA THR A 526 21.89 -16.86 -0.34
C THR A 526 21.86 -15.50 0.37
N TRP A 527 20.80 -14.71 0.18
CA TRP A 527 20.69 -13.38 0.76
C TRP A 527 20.39 -13.46 2.26
N LEU A 528 20.91 -12.53 3.06
CA LEU A 528 20.66 -12.52 4.50
C LEU A 528 19.17 -12.28 4.83
N GLY A 529 18.46 -11.52 4.00
CA GLY A 529 17.03 -11.31 4.14
C GLY A 529 16.13 -12.43 3.60
N TYR A 530 16.69 -13.50 3.04
CA TYR A 530 15.92 -14.67 2.62
C TYR A 530 15.79 -15.67 3.78
N HIS A 531 14.57 -16.16 4.01
CA HIS A 531 14.23 -16.99 5.15
C HIS A 531 13.34 -18.19 4.75
N ILE A 532 13.75 -19.38 5.18
CA ILE A 532 12.83 -20.50 5.33
C ILE A 532 12.20 -20.34 6.72
N MET A 533 10.91 -20.02 6.75
CA MET A 533 10.23 -19.62 7.99
C MET A 533 9.87 -20.84 8.85
N ASP A 534 9.73 -20.60 10.16
CA ASP A 534 9.04 -21.52 11.05
C ASP A 534 7.55 -21.12 11.20
N TYR A 535 6.79 -21.89 12.00
CA TYR A 535 5.38 -21.58 12.25
C TYR A 535 5.17 -20.24 12.96
N ASN A 536 6.06 -19.83 13.87
CA ASN A 536 5.88 -18.58 14.61
C ASN A 536 6.05 -17.37 13.71
N ASP A 537 7.06 -17.42 12.83
CA ASP A 537 7.31 -16.42 11.80
C ASP A 537 6.13 -16.36 10.83
N ALA A 538 5.74 -17.50 10.27
CA ALA A 538 4.65 -17.56 9.30
C ALA A 538 3.30 -17.12 9.92
N SER A 539 3.02 -17.47 11.19
CA SER A 539 1.77 -17.10 11.87
C SER A 539 1.60 -15.60 12.07
N TYR A 540 2.69 -14.83 12.12
CA TYR A 540 2.64 -13.37 12.17
C TYR A 540 1.98 -12.81 10.90
N PHE A 541 2.20 -13.44 9.75
CA PHE A 541 1.69 -13.00 8.46
C PHE A 541 0.26 -13.47 8.14
N SER A 542 -0.40 -14.20 9.06
CA SER A 542 -1.81 -14.62 8.95
C SER A 542 -2.79 -13.44 8.90
N ALA A 543 -4.00 -13.68 8.39
CA ALA A 543 -5.05 -12.65 8.35
C ALA A 543 -5.34 -12.04 9.74
N SER A 544 -5.42 -12.85 10.80
CA SER A 544 -5.67 -12.36 12.16
C SER A 544 -4.57 -11.45 12.70
N ASN A 545 -3.30 -11.79 12.46
CA ASN A 545 -2.18 -11.09 13.10
C ASN A 545 -1.64 -9.93 12.25
N PHE A 546 -1.57 -10.11 10.93
CA PHE A 546 -0.90 -9.16 10.06
C PHE A 546 -1.77 -7.96 9.69
N ILE A 547 -3.05 -8.23 9.41
CA ILE A 547 -4.02 -7.22 8.97
C ILE A 547 -5.17 -7.06 9.98
N TYR A 548 -5.02 -7.61 11.19
CA TYR A 548 -6.03 -7.55 12.25
C TYR A 548 -7.40 -8.05 11.77
N GLY A 549 -7.41 -9.09 10.93
CA GLY A 549 -8.58 -9.53 10.17
C GLY A 549 -9.80 -9.83 11.03
N ASP A 550 -9.61 -10.36 12.24
CA ASP A 550 -10.69 -10.67 13.18
C ASP A 550 -11.49 -9.44 13.65
N GLU A 551 -10.93 -8.24 13.47
CA GLU A 551 -11.59 -6.99 13.86
C GLU A 551 -12.56 -6.47 12.79
N TRP A 552 -12.38 -6.85 11.52
CA TRP A 552 -13.12 -6.25 10.42
C TRP A 552 -13.59 -7.23 9.33
N LEU A 553 -12.87 -8.31 9.04
CA LEU A 553 -13.22 -9.26 7.96
C LEU A 553 -14.52 -10.00 8.25
N GLY A 554 -14.79 -10.37 9.51
CA GLY A 554 -16.04 -11.02 9.90
C GLY A 554 -17.28 -10.18 9.58
N SER A 555 -17.12 -8.86 9.44
CA SER A 555 -18.18 -7.94 9.05
C SER A 555 -18.45 -8.00 7.52
N THR A 556 -17.45 -8.30 6.70
CA THR A 556 -17.55 -8.23 5.23
C THR A 556 -18.38 -9.36 4.60
N SER A 557 -18.68 -10.43 5.35
CA SER A 557 -19.24 -11.70 4.84
C SER A 557 -18.36 -12.41 3.80
N ILE A 558 -17.11 -11.98 3.60
CA ILE A 558 -16.11 -12.66 2.78
C ILE A 558 -15.46 -13.76 3.64
N PRO A 559 -15.36 -15.01 3.15
CA PRO A 559 -14.69 -16.07 3.88
C PRO A 559 -13.19 -15.78 4.01
N TYR A 560 -12.62 -16.09 5.18
CA TYR A 560 -11.18 -15.98 5.40
C TYR A 560 -10.72 -17.07 6.37
N ASP A 561 -9.53 -17.61 6.12
CA ASP A 561 -8.82 -18.44 7.08
C ASP A 561 -8.01 -17.49 7.97
N ASN A 562 -8.32 -17.54 9.27
CA ASN A 562 -7.81 -16.58 10.24
C ASN A 562 -6.33 -16.84 10.62
N GLN A 563 -5.92 -18.10 10.55
CA GLN A 563 -4.57 -18.59 10.81
C GLN A 563 -4.01 -19.31 9.58
N ILE A 564 -2.74 -19.68 9.68
CA ILE A 564 -2.03 -20.51 8.71
C ILE A 564 -1.90 -21.93 9.23
#